data_AF-A0A357B1Z7-F1
#
_entry.id   AF-A0A357B1Z7-F1
#
_cell.length_a   1.000
_cell.length_b   1.000
_cell.length_c   1.000
_cell.angle_alpha   90.00
_cell.angle_beta   90.00
_cell.angle_gamma   90.00
#
_symmetry.space_group_name_H-M   'P 1'
#
loop_
_entity.id
_entity.type
_entity.pdbx_description
1 polymer ?
#
loop_
_entity_poly.entity_id
_entity_poly.type
_entity_poly.pdbx_seq_one_letter_code
_entity_poly.pdbx_strand_id
1 'polypeptide(L)' 'GQIKTGAPSRTDRVAKYNQLLRIEEELFDVARYPGRDAFFSIKK' A
#
# COMPACT_ATOMS: atom_id res chain seq x y z
N GLY A 1 6.36 -2.16 1.90
CA GLY A 1 6.76 -2.77 0.60
C GLY A 1 6.26 -1.92 -0.55
N GLN A 2 6.15 -2.49 -1.75
CA GLN A 2 5.64 -1.80 -2.95
C GLN A 2 4.59 -2.67 -3.64
N ILE A 3 3.54 -2.05 -4.19
CA ILE A 3 2.50 -2.71 -4.97
C ILE A 3 2.09 -1.82 -6.14
N LYS A 4 1.95 -2.39 -7.33
CA LYS A 4 1.46 -1.69 -8.53
C LYS A 4 0.18 -2.38 -8.98
N THR A 5 -0.97 -1.71 -8.80
CA THR A 5 -2.29 -2.30 -9.06
C THR A 5 -3.19 -1.47 -9.98
N GLY A 6 -2.58 -0.61 -10.81
CA GLY A 6 -3.27 0.22 -11.81
C GLY A 6 -3.75 1.56 -11.26
N ALA A 7 -4.46 2.34 -12.08
CA ALA A 7 -5.03 3.62 -11.67
C ALA A 7 -6.23 3.42 -10.72
N PRO A 8 -6.62 4.43 -9.92
CA PRO A 8 -7.82 4.40 -9.07
C PRO A 8 -9.10 4.59 -9.91
N SER A 9 -9.27 3.73 -10.91
CA SER A 9 -10.45 3.66 -11.77
C SER A 9 -10.72 2.20 -12.07
N ARG A 10 -12.00 1.83 -12.16
CA ARG A 10 -12.51 0.45 -12.26
C ARG A 10 -12.46 -0.33 -10.95
N THR A 11 -13.54 -1.07 -10.70
CA THR A 11 -13.78 -1.79 -9.43
C THR A 11 -12.71 -2.82 -9.11
N ASP A 12 -12.18 -3.53 -10.10
CA ASP A 12 -11.15 -4.56 -9.91
C ASP A 12 -9.86 -4.00 -9.29
N ARG A 13 -9.48 -2.78 -9.68
CA ARG A 13 -8.29 -2.09 -9.16
C ARG A 13 -8.57 -1.42 -7.84
N VAL A 14 -9.70 -0.72 -7.74
CA VAL A 14 -10.14 -0.04 -6.51
C VAL A 14 -10.31 -1.02 -5.36
N ALA A 15 -10.78 -2.24 -5.62
CA ALA A 15 -10.92 -3.28 -4.60
C ALA A 15 -9.58 -3.61 -3.90
N LYS A 16 -8.45 -3.55 -4.61
CA LYS A 16 -7.12 -3.76 -4.03
C LYS A 16 -6.73 -2.62 -3.09
N TYR A 17 -6.97 -1.37 -3.49
CA TYR A 17 -6.77 -0.21 -2.61
C TYR A 17 -7.66 -0.27 -1.36
N ASN A 18 -8.94 -0.60 -1.53
CA ASN A 18 -9.88 -0.72 -0.42
C ASN A 18 -9.51 -1.86 0.54
N GLN A 19 -8.85 -2.92 0.05
CA GLN A 19 -8.33 -3.97 0.91
C GLN A 19 -7.14 -3.47 1.74
N LEU A 20 -6.25 -2.65 1.16
CA LEU A 20 -5.15 -2.05 1.91
C LEU A 20 -5.66 -1.10 3.01
N LEU A 21 -6.70 -0.31 2.73
CA LEU A 21 -7.34 0.55 3.74
C LEU A 21 -7.91 -0.26 4.91
N ARG A 22 -8.61 -1.38 4.63
CA ARG A 22 -9.12 -2.27 5.66
C ARG A 22 -8.01 -2.92 6.49
N ILE A 23 -6.92 -3.35 5.85
CA ILE A 23 -5.74 -3.90 6.56
C ILE A 23 -5.08 -2.83 7.43
N GLU A 24 -4.96 -1.59 6.95
CA GLU A 24 -4.42 -0.48 7.75
C GLU A 24 -5.30 -0.18 8.97
N GLU A 25 -6.62 -0.17 8.79
CA GLU A 25 -7.60 0.00 9.88
C GLU A 25 -7.51 -1.14 10.91
N GLU A 26 -7.42 -2.40 10.46
CA GLU A 26 -7.26 -3.58 11.34
C GLU A 26 -5.94 -3.57 12.13
N LEU A 27 -4.86 -3.05 11.55
CA LEU A 27 -3.55 -2.96 12.19
C LEU A 27 -3.42 -1.79 13.17
N PHE A 28 -4.32 -0.81 13.12
CA PHE A 28 -4.38 0.33 14.03
C PHE A 28 -2.98 0.97 14.27
N ASP A 29 -2.48 0.92 15.51
CA ASP A 29 -1.25 1.56 15.96
C ASP A 29 0.04 0.85 15.51
N VAL A 30 -0.05 -0.41 15.06
CA VAL A 30 1.10 -1.15 14.54
C VAL A 30 1.27 -1.02 13.02
N ALA A 31 0.33 -0.36 12.33
CA ALA A 31 0.44 -0.11 10.90
C ALA A 31 1.65 0.79 10.58
N ARG A 32 2.45 0.41 9.56
CA ARG A 32 3.64 1.18 9.13
C ARG A 32 3.69 1.36 7.63
N TYR A 33 3.68 2.63 7.19
CA TYR A 33 3.96 3.02 5.81
C TYR A 33 5.42 3.50 5.65
N PRO A 34 6.32 2.72 5.03
CA PRO A 34 7.75 3.05 4.98
C PRO A 34 8.11 4.18 4.02
N GLY A 35 7.20 4.67 3.17
CA GLY A 35 7.49 5.77 2.24
C GLY A 35 8.74 5.49 1.37
N ARG A 36 9.72 6.41 1.40
CA ARG A 36 10.99 6.25 0.66
C ARG A 36 11.85 5.08 1.16
N ASP A 37 11.72 4.70 2.42
CA ASP A 37 12.48 3.57 2.98
C ASP A 37 12.01 2.22 2.41
N ALA A 38 10.89 2.21 1.66
CA ALA A 38 10.45 1.04 0.89
C ALA A 38 11.43 0.64 -0.24
N PHE A 39 12.36 1.53 -0.61
CA PHE A 39 13.36 1.31 -1.67
C PHE A 39 14.72 0.85 -1.11
N PHE A 40 14.71 -0.09 -0.18
CA PHE A 40 15.92 -0.64 0.47
C PHE A 40 16.96 -1.23 -0.50
N SER A 41 16.56 -1.53 -1.74
CA SER A 41 17.45 -2.04 -2.80
C SER A 41 18.18 -0.95 -3.59
N ILE A 42 17.82 0.32 -3.44
CA ILE A 42 18.43 1.45 -4.16
C ILE A 42 19.52 2.06 -3.29
N LYS A 43 20.77 2.07 -3.79
CA LYS A 43 21.86 2.83 -3.17
C LYS A 43 21.69 4.32 -3.48
N LYS A 44 22.01 5.15 -2.50
CA LYS A 44 21.89 6.61 -2.58
C LYS A 44 23.00 7.22 -3.44
#